data_AF-A0A4P8RET6-F1
#
_entry.id   AF-A0A4P8RET6-F1
#
_cell.length_a   1.000
_cell.length_b   1.000
_cell.length_c   1.000
_cell.angle_alpha   90.00
_cell.angle_beta   90.00
_cell.angle_gamma   90.00
#
_symmetry.space_group_name_H-M   'P 1'
#
loop_
_entity.id
_entity.type
_entity.pdbx_description
1 polymer ?
#
loop_
_entity_poly.entity_id
_entity_poly.type
_entity_poly.pdbx_seq_one_letter_code
_entity_poly.pdbx_strand_id
1 'polypeptide(L)'
;MTATTKTKPTDEFRDHISTVDAEGKRVWVYPKKPQGKLYKYRSWVSYTLLAFLFAGPFIKMNGLPLLMLNVVERKFVIFGVLFWPQDFFIMVLAFLAMMVFIILFTVVYGRLFCGWVCPQTIFLEMVFRRVEYAIEGDYTRQKALNKMPWNTEKILKKGAKTTVFLLISFVIANTFLAYIIGIDALKAIVTDNPVNHLGGFGALLAFTGVFYWVFAYFREQVCTIACPYGRLQGVMLDKKSMAIAYDYVRGEPRGKLRKGQQRTQGDCIDCNQCVQVCPTGIDIRNGAQQLECINCTACIDACNNIMRMIEKPEGLIRYDSEEGIAEGKKWMLFTPRVMSYSAILVLLVAALSTLLLTRDDAEATILRTPGQLYQKTEAGTIKNLYNISVINKTNAEMPLTLKLLSQEGAIKVIGNDLILPAQGIAEGVFFTEIPKSQLHGMNSKIEIGVYHGNELITKQETKFLAPAK
;
A
#
# COMPACT_ATOMS: atom_id res chain seq x y z
N MET A 1 -19.10 -28.49 44.62
CA MET A 1 -18.40 -28.13 43.37
C MET A 1 -19.46 -27.78 42.34
N THR A 2 -19.91 -26.54 42.35
CA THR A 2 -20.96 -26.03 41.46
C THR A 2 -20.32 -25.74 40.10
N ALA A 3 -20.66 -26.54 39.09
CA ALA A 3 -20.28 -26.28 37.72
C ALA A 3 -20.87 -24.92 37.29
N THR A 4 -20.03 -23.90 37.20
CA THR A 4 -20.34 -22.66 36.50
C THR A 4 -20.65 -23.02 35.06
N THR A 5 -21.93 -23.06 34.72
CA THR A 5 -22.43 -23.15 33.35
C THR A 5 -21.80 -22.00 32.58
N LYS A 6 -20.79 -22.31 31.74
CA LYS A 6 -20.24 -21.37 30.77
C LYS A 6 -21.35 -21.08 29.77
N THR A 7 -22.20 -20.09 30.04
CA THR A 7 -23.19 -19.62 29.08
C THR A 7 -22.43 -18.95 27.95
N LYS A 8 -22.13 -19.73 26.92
CA LYS A 8 -21.69 -19.21 25.63
C LYS A 8 -22.73 -18.15 25.22
N PRO A 9 -22.35 -16.92 24.82
CA PRO A 9 -23.31 -15.98 24.28
C PRO A 9 -24.11 -16.69 23.19
N THR A 10 -25.43 -16.57 23.25
CA THR A 10 -26.37 -17.21 22.33
C THR A 10 -25.86 -17.08 20.90
N ASP A 11 -25.76 -18.20 20.18
CA ASP A 11 -25.38 -18.29 18.76
C ASP A 11 -26.43 -17.61 17.82
N GLU A 12 -27.08 -16.52 18.25
CA GLU A 12 -27.65 -15.52 17.34
C GLU A 12 -26.47 -14.79 16.69
N PHE A 13 -25.81 -15.50 15.78
CA PHE A 13 -24.86 -14.93 14.85
C PHE A 13 -25.63 -13.83 14.10
N ARG A 14 -25.21 -12.57 14.27
CA ARG A 14 -25.88 -11.43 13.64
C ARG A 14 -26.00 -11.65 12.13
N ASP A 15 -27.24 -11.77 11.64
CA ASP A 15 -27.53 -11.86 10.20
C ASP A 15 -27.43 -10.50 9.48
N HIS A 16 -27.13 -9.41 10.20
CA HIS A 16 -27.05 -8.05 9.63
C HIS A 16 -25.87 -7.23 10.19
N ILE A 17 -25.36 -6.32 9.37
CA ILE A 17 -24.27 -5.37 9.68
C ILE A 17 -24.79 -4.27 10.62
N SER A 18 -24.01 -3.84 11.62
CA SER A 18 -24.43 -2.86 12.65
C SER A 18 -24.81 -1.48 12.10
N THR A 19 -24.40 -1.19 10.87
CA THR A 19 -24.64 0.09 10.18
C THR A 19 -25.79 0.01 9.19
N VAL A 20 -26.58 -1.06 9.21
CA VAL A 20 -27.72 -1.30 8.31
C VAL A 20 -28.94 -1.64 9.16
N ASP A 21 -30.07 -0.95 8.93
CA ASP A 21 -31.33 -1.25 9.61
C ASP A 21 -32.05 -2.47 8.98
N ALA A 22 -33.20 -2.85 9.54
CA ALA A 22 -33.96 -4.01 9.09
C ALA A 22 -34.46 -3.85 7.63
N GLU A 23 -34.64 -2.61 7.18
CA GLU A 23 -35.06 -2.24 5.83
C GLU A 23 -33.88 -2.09 4.85
N GLY A 24 -32.64 -2.33 5.28
CA GLY A 24 -31.45 -2.24 4.46
C GLY A 24 -30.88 -0.82 4.27
N LYS A 25 -31.42 0.18 4.98
CA LYS A 25 -30.93 1.57 4.94
C LYS A 25 -29.78 1.79 5.91
N ARG A 26 -28.95 2.78 5.59
CA ARG A 26 -27.75 3.10 6.37
C ARG A 26 -28.11 3.76 7.69
N VAL A 27 -27.61 3.19 8.79
CA VAL A 27 -27.60 3.82 10.11
C VAL A 27 -26.31 4.61 10.28
N TRP A 28 -26.43 5.93 10.46
CA TRP A 28 -25.24 6.79 10.60
C TRP A 28 -24.59 6.64 11.98
N VAL A 29 -23.29 6.36 11.99
CA VAL A 29 -22.50 6.21 13.21
C VAL A 29 -21.93 7.56 13.65
N TYR A 30 -22.20 7.93 14.90
CA TYR A 30 -21.60 9.10 15.56
C TYR A 30 -20.79 8.62 16.76
N PRO A 31 -19.49 8.33 16.58
CA PRO A 31 -18.67 7.81 17.64
C PRO A 31 -18.26 8.91 18.61
N LYS A 32 -18.36 8.62 19.90
CA LYS A 32 -17.87 9.47 20.99
C LYS A 32 -16.36 9.61 20.90
N LYS A 33 -15.84 10.81 21.15
CA LYS A 33 -14.40 11.08 21.11
C LYS A 33 -13.64 10.15 22.08
N PRO A 34 -12.78 9.24 21.58
CA PRO A 34 -12.03 8.34 22.43
C PRO A 34 -10.97 9.08 23.26
N GLN A 35 -10.70 8.59 24.47
CA GLN A 35 -9.68 9.12 25.37
C GLN A 35 -8.99 7.96 26.10
N GLY A 36 -7.65 7.97 26.12
CA GLY A 36 -6.87 6.96 26.83
C GLY A 36 -5.42 6.88 26.35
N LYS A 37 -4.68 5.89 26.86
CA LYS A 37 -3.24 5.72 26.55
C LYS A 37 -3.08 5.16 25.13
N LEU A 38 -3.87 4.16 24.76
CA LEU A 38 -3.76 3.51 23.45
C LEU A 38 -4.17 4.47 22.33
N TYR A 39 -5.19 5.29 22.55
CA TYR A 39 -5.58 6.35 21.61
C TYR A 39 -4.46 7.39 21.40
N LYS A 40 -3.72 7.76 22.45
CA LYS A 40 -2.55 8.67 22.33
C LYS A 40 -1.44 8.03 21.49
N TYR A 41 -1.09 6.77 21.76
CA TYR A 41 -0.08 6.06 20.96
C TYR A 41 -0.51 5.91 19.50
N ARG A 42 -1.77 5.54 19.26
CA ARG A 42 -2.34 5.47 17.91
C ARG A 42 -2.26 6.80 17.19
N SER A 43 -2.55 7.90 17.88
CA SER A 43 -2.45 9.25 17.32
C SER A 43 -1.01 9.58 16.91
N TRP A 44 -0.02 9.26 17.75
CA TRP A 44 1.40 9.47 17.44
C TRP A 44 1.86 8.68 16.21
N VAL A 45 1.51 7.38 16.15
CA VAL A 45 1.82 6.53 14.98
C VAL A 45 1.17 7.13 13.72
N SER A 46 -0.10 7.50 13.80
CA SER A 46 -0.82 8.11 12.68
C SER A 46 -0.20 9.42 12.21
N TYR A 47 0.21 10.30 13.13
CA TYR A 47 0.87 11.56 12.75
C TYR A 47 2.24 11.36 12.13
N THR A 48 3.00 10.37 12.62
CA THR A 48 4.29 10.00 12.04
C THR A 48 4.10 9.49 10.61
N LEU A 49 3.12 8.62 10.37
CA LEU A 49 2.81 8.10 9.05
C LEU A 49 2.28 9.18 8.10
N LEU A 50 1.41 10.07 8.57
CA LEU A 50 0.93 11.21 7.77
C LEU A 50 2.08 12.17 7.42
N ALA A 51 2.94 12.49 8.39
CA ALA A 51 4.11 13.33 8.15
C ALA A 51 5.03 12.69 7.10
N PHE A 52 5.28 11.38 7.19
CA PHE A 52 6.05 10.66 6.17
C PHE A 52 5.36 10.65 4.80
N LEU A 53 4.05 10.46 4.74
CA LEU A 53 3.27 10.49 3.49
C LEU A 53 3.31 11.87 2.81
N PHE A 54 3.20 12.95 3.58
CA PHE A 54 3.27 14.30 3.01
C PHE A 54 4.70 14.76 2.71
N ALA A 55 5.69 14.29 3.48
CA ALA A 55 7.10 14.60 3.23
C ALA A 55 7.73 13.74 2.12
N GLY A 56 7.24 12.52 1.91
CA GLY A 56 7.81 11.53 1.01
C GLY A 56 8.09 12.03 -0.42
N PRO A 57 7.17 12.75 -1.08
CA PRO A 57 7.42 13.27 -2.44
C PRO A 57 8.53 14.32 -2.52
N PHE A 58 8.85 14.98 -1.40
CA PHE A 58 9.90 15.99 -1.32
C PHE A 58 11.29 15.38 -1.05
N ILE A 59 11.33 14.15 -0.54
CA ILE A 59 12.58 13.44 -0.27
C ILE A 59 13.10 12.88 -1.59
N LYS A 60 14.27 13.37 -2.02
CA LYS A 60 14.99 12.84 -3.18
C LYS A 60 16.22 12.05 -2.71
N MET A 61 16.40 10.85 -3.25
CA MET A 61 17.58 10.01 -3.07
C MET A 61 18.23 9.81 -4.44
N ASN A 62 19.53 10.09 -4.56
CA ASN A 62 20.28 10.00 -5.82
C ASN A 62 19.70 10.88 -6.96
N GLY A 63 19.01 11.97 -6.65
CA GLY A 63 18.34 12.82 -7.66
C GLY A 63 16.94 12.33 -8.09
N LEU A 64 16.51 11.16 -7.63
CA LEU A 64 15.19 10.59 -7.87
C LEU A 64 14.27 10.76 -6.65
N PRO A 65 12.95 10.91 -6.83
CA PRO A 65 12.00 10.90 -5.71
C PRO A 65 12.04 9.56 -4.97
N LEU A 66 11.77 9.58 -3.65
CA LEU A 66 11.76 8.37 -2.82
C LEU A 66 10.82 7.29 -3.37
N LEU A 67 9.66 7.70 -3.86
CA LEU A 67 8.68 6.82 -4.50
C LEU A 67 7.99 7.58 -5.63
N MET A 68 8.01 7.01 -6.83
CA MET A 68 7.28 7.52 -7.98
C MET A 68 6.72 6.36 -8.79
N LEU A 69 5.40 6.37 -9.01
CA LEU A 69 4.71 5.34 -9.78
C LEU A 69 4.10 5.98 -11.02
N ASN A 70 4.95 6.32 -11.99
CA ASN A 70 4.50 6.93 -13.23
C ASN A 70 4.07 5.84 -14.22
N VAL A 71 2.78 5.50 -14.18
CA VAL A 71 2.18 4.50 -15.08
C VAL A 71 2.15 4.99 -16.54
N VAL A 72 2.06 6.31 -16.75
CA VAL A 72 1.96 6.91 -18.09
C VAL A 72 3.28 6.77 -18.84
N GLU A 73 4.40 7.10 -18.20
CA GLU A 73 5.75 6.98 -18.77
C GLU A 73 6.41 5.63 -18.50
N ARG A 74 5.73 4.71 -17.79
CA ARG A 74 6.27 3.40 -17.36
C ARG A 74 7.58 3.52 -16.56
N LYS A 75 7.73 4.61 -15.80
CA LYS A 75 8.88 4.85 -14.92
C LYS A 75 8.47 4.61 -13.47
N PHE A 76 9.02 3.57 -12.87
CA PHE A 76 8.76 3.21 -11.48
C PHE A 76 10.02 3.45 -10.68
N VAL A 77 9.96 4.37 -9.71
CA VAL A 77 11.06 4.61 -8.77
C VAL A 77 10.62 4.14 -7.40
N ILE A 78 11.40 3.25 -6.81
CA ILE A 78 11.15 2.74 -5.45
C ILE A 78 12.45 2.89 -4.66
N PHE A 79 12.39 3.63 -3.55
CA PHE A 79 13.55 3.96 -2.70
C PHE A 79 14.73 4.59 -3.46
N GLY A 80 14.45 5.42 -4.46
CA GLY A 80 15.48 6.08 -5.28
C GLY A 80 16.16 5.18 -6.31
N VAL A 81 15.63 3.98 -6.57
CA VAL A 81 16.07 3.08 -7.64
C VAL A 81 15.02 3.06 -8.74
N LEU A 82 15.45 3.27 -10.00
CA LEU A 82 14.59 3.18 -11.17
C LEU A 82 14.42 1.73 -11.62
N PHE A 83 13.17 1.29 -11.77
CA PHE A 83 12.77 0.00 -12.30
C PHE A 83 12.20 0.18 -13.70
N TRP A 84 12.83 -0.49 -14.66
CA TRP A 84 12.38 -0.54 -16.05
C TRP A 84 11.42 -1.72 -16.28
N PRO A 85 10.63 -1.73 -17.37
CA PRO A 85 9.73 -2.85 -17.69
C PRO A 85 10.43 -4.21 -17.83
N GLN A 86 11.71 -4.26 -18.17
CA GLN A 86 12.51 -5.49 -18.20
C GLN A 86 12.69 -6.09 -16.79
N ASP A 87 12.79 -5.24 -15.77
CA ASP A 87 12.89 -5.65 -14.37
C ASP A 87 11.52 -6.02 -13.77
N PHE A 88 10.48 -6.22 -14.60
CA PHE A 88 9.13 -6.54 -14.14
C PHE A 88 9.08 -7.81 -13.28
N PHE A 89 9.93 -8.80 -13.54
CA PHE A 89 10.03 -10.00 -12.70
C PHE A 89 10.47 -9.66 -11.26
N ILE A 90 11.40 -8.70 -11.08
CA ILE A 90 11.81 -8.22 -9.75
C ILE A 90 10.62 -7.59 -9.04
N MET A 91 9.85 -6.77 -9.76
CA MET A 91 8.66 -6.12 -9.23
C MET A 91 7.56 -7.12 -8.85
N VAL A 92 7.32 -8.14 -9.67
CA VAL A 92 6.35 -9.22 -9.37
C VAL A 92 6.78 -9.98 -8.13
N LEU A 93 8.06 -10.35 -8.03
CA LEU A 93 8.57 -11.08 -6.86
C LEU A 93 8.47 -10.23 -5.59
N ALA A 94 8.79 -8.93 -5.68
CA ALA A 94 8.61 -7.98 -4.58
C ALA A 94 7.14 -7.85 -4.17
N PHE A 95 6.22 -7.79 -5.13
CA PHE A 95 4.78 -7.76 -4.87
C PHE A 95 4.30 -9.05 -4.19
N LEU A 96 4.74 -10.22 -4.65
CA LEU A 96 4.43 -11.51 -4.02
C LEU A 96 4.96 -11.57 -2.59
N ALA A 97 6.22 -11.15 -2.36
CA ALA A 97 6.80 -11.07 -1.03
C ALA A 97 5.99 -10.14 -0.11
N MET A 98 5.62 -8.96 -0.59
CA MET A 98 4.78 -8.01 0.14
C MET A 98 3.39 -8.58 0.46
N MET A 99 2.77 -9.30 -0.48
CA MET A 99 1.48 -9.93 -0.26
C MET A 99 1.55 -11.03 0.79
N VAL A 100 2.55 -11.92 0.72
CA VAL A 100 2.77 -12.97 1.74
C VAL A 100 3.08 -12.34 3.10
N PHE A 101 3.85 -11.25 3.15
CA PHE A 101 4.09 -10.49 4.37
C PHE A 101 2.81 -9.95 4.99
N ILE A 102 1.92 -9.34 4.20
CA ILE A 102 0.63 -8.83 4.67
C ILE A 102 -0.27 -9.97 5.19
N ILE A 103 -0.26 -11.13 4.52
CA ILE A 103 -0.99 -12.34 4.96
C ILE A 103 -0.43 -12.83 6.29
N LEU A 104 0.89 -13.00 6.40
CA LEU A 104 1.56 -13.41 7.63
C LEU A 104 1.24 -12.46 8.79
N PHE A 105 1.35 -11.15 8.53
CA PHE A 105 1.01 -10.12 9.51
C PHE A 105 -0.44 -10.22 9.96
N THR A 106 -1.38 -10.45 9.03
CA THR A 106 -2.81 -10.64 9.33
C THR A 106 -3.06 -11.88 10.18
N VAL A 107 -2.42 -13.01 9.87
CA VAL A 107 -2.63 -14.25 10.62
C VAL A 107 -2.18 -14.09 12.08
N VAL A 108 -1.10 -13.34 12.32
CA VAL A 108 -0.54 -13.09 13.65
C VAL A 108 -1.32 -12.00 14.40
N TYR A 109 -1.37 -10.79 13.84
CA TYR A 109 -1.86 -9.57 14.50
C TYR A 109 -3.31 -9.21 14.15
N GLY A 110 -3.96 -10.06 13.34
CA GLY A 110 -5.31 -9.86 12.88
C GLY A 110 -5.48 -8.55 12.11
N ARG A 111 -6.46 -7.76 12.54
CA ARG A 111 -6.84 -6.50 11.88
C ARG A 111 -6.10 -5.27 12.43
N LEU A 112 -4.99 -5.46 13.14
CA LEU A 112 -4.22 -4.36 13.72
C LEU A 112 -3.82 -3.33 12.65
N PHE A 113 -3.43 -3.78 11.45
CA PHE A 113 -3.13 -2.91 10.32
C PHE A 113 -4.29 -1.96 9.99
N CYS A 114 -5.51 -2.49 9.93
CA CYS A 114 -6.73 -1.72 9.61
C CYS A 114 -6.98 -0.59 10.61
N GLY A 115 -6.67 -0.77 11.89
CA GLY A 115 -6.90 0.24 12.92
C GLY A 115 -5.79 1.26 13.10
N TRP A 116 -4.55 0.88 12.80
CA TRP A 116 -3.34 1.64 13.18
C TRP A 116 -2.55 2.21 12.01
N VAL A 117 -2.56 1.54 10.85
CA VAL A 117 -1.68 1.87 9.71
C VAL A 117 -2.48 2.21 8.45
N CYS A 118 -3.67 1.64 8.28
CA CYS A 118 -4.50 1.82 7.09
C CYS A 118 -4.76 3.32 6.79
N PRO A 119 -4.38 3.81 5.59
CA PRO A 119 -4.57 5.21 5.23
C PRO A 119 -6.02 5.67 5.37
N GLN A 120 -6.98 4.84 4.95
CA GLN A 120 -8.40 5.15 5.06
C GLN A 120 -8.82 5.48 6.50
N THR A 121 -8.40 4.65 7.46
CA THR A 121 -8.74 4.83 8.87
C THR A 121 -7.96 5.99 9.49
N ILE A 122 -6.68 6.16 9.15
CA ILE A 122 -5.87 7.28 9.65
C ILE A 122 -6.49 8.61 9.23
N PHE A 123 -6.80 8.79 7.95
CA PHE A 123 -7.42 10.02 7.47
C PHE A 123 -8.78 10.24 8.12
N LEU A 124 -9.64 9.23 8.13
CA LEU A 124 -10.99 9.36 8.71
C LEU A 124 -10.95 9.72 10.20
N GLU A 125 -10.15 9.01 11.01
CA GLU A 125 -10.13 9.16 12.47
C GLU A 125 -9.30 10.35 12.96
N MET A 126 -8.10 10.56 12.39
CA MET A 126 -7.13 11.52 12.92
C MET A 126 -7.21 12.88 12.24
N VAL A 127 -7.79 12.96 11.04
CA VAL A 127 -7.95 14.21 10.29
C VAL A 127 -9.42 14.61 10.25
N PHE A 128 -10.25 13.93 9.46
CA PHE A 128 -11.62 14.36 9.19
C PHE A 128 -12.50 14.38 10.45
N ARG A 129 -12.45 13.34 11.29
CA ARG A 129 -13.25 13.28 12.50
C ARG A 129 -12.79 14.26 13.59
N ARG A 130 -11.50 14.60 13.65
CA ARG A 130 -11.02 15.67 14.56
C ARG A 130 -11.54 17.04 14.15
N VAL A 131 -11.58 17.32 12.85
CA VAL A 131 -12.21 18.54 12.32
C VAL A 131 -13.70 18.57 12.69
N GLU A 132 -14.42 17.45 12.58
CA GLU A 132 -15.82 17.39 13.03
C GLU A 132 -15.99 17.64 14.52
N TYR A 133 -15.14 17.04 15.36
CA TYR A 133 -15.18 17.29 16.79
C TYR A 133 -14.88 18.76 17.13
N ALA A 134 -14.05 19.44 16.34
CA ALA A 134 -13.75 20.86 16.53
C ALA A 134 -14.91 21.78 16.10
N ILE A 135 -15.60 21.47 14.99
CA ILE A 135 -16.66 22.33 14.43
C ILE A 135 -18.05 21.99 15.00
N GLU A 136 -18.43 20.70 14.99
CA GLU A 136 -19.78 20.24 15.38
C GLU A 136 -19.84 19.78 16.85
N GLY A 137 -18.70 19.47 17.47
CA GLY A 137 -18.61 18.96 18.84
C GLY A 137 -18.66 17.43 18.93
N ASP A 138 -18.79 16.90 20.14
CA ASP A 138 -18.86 15.45 20.41
C ASP A 138 -20.20 14.83 19.94
N TYR A 139 -20.30 13.51 19.95
CA TYR A 139 -21.37 12.73 19.32
C TYR A 139 -22.81 13.21 19.63
N THR A 140 -23.09 13.61 20.87
CA THR A 140 -24.43 14.10 21.27
C THR A 140 -24.77 15.41 20.58
N ARG A 141 -23.80 16.33 20.46
CA ARG A 141 -23.98 17.61 19.78
C ARG A 141 -24.14 17.41 18.28
N GLN A 142 -23.40 16.48 17.68
CA GLN A 142 -23.56 16.12 16.26
C GLN A 142 -24.96 15.58 15.96
N LYS A 143 -25.46 14.66 16.81
CA LYS A 143 -26.82 14.12 16.70
C LYS A 143 -27.87 15.22 16.84
N ALA A 144 -27.70 16.12 17.80
CA ALA A 144 -28.61 17.26 18.00
C ALA A 144 -28.60 18.23 16.80
N LEU A 145 -27.41 18.59 16.31
CA LEU A 145 -27.23 19.49 15.16
C LEU A 145 -27.87 18.94 13.88
N ASN A 146 -27.80 17.62 13.67
CA ASN A 146 -28.43 17.00 12.50
C ASN A 146 -29.96 16.99 12.57
N LYS A 147 -30.52 16.82 13.77
CA LYS A 147 -31.98 16.88 14.01
C LYS A 147 -32.55 18.30 14.00
N MET A 148 -31.73 19.30 14.26
CA MET A 148 -32.14 20.72 14.27
C MET A 148 -32.58 21.18 12.87
N PRO A 149 -33.59 22.07 12.74
CA PRO A 149 -33.94 22.70 11.47
C PRO A 149 -32.76 23.51 10.88
N TRP A 150 -32.83 23.83 9.59
CA TRP A 150 -31.82 24.66 8.93
C TRP A 150 -31.86 26.10 9.46
N ASN A 151 -31.04 26.37 10.46
CA ASN A 151 -30.79 27.71 10.99
C ASN A 151 -29.38 28.22 10.58
N THR A 152 -29.11 29.50 10.82
CA THR A 152 -27.82 30.12 10.51
C THR A 152 -26.65 29.37 11.14
N GLU A 153 -26.81 28.89 12.38
CA GLU A 153 -25.79 28.10 13.08
C GLU A 153 -25.47 26.78 12.35
N LYS A 154 -26.48 26.03 11.92
CA LYS A 154 -26.33 24.78 11.19
C LYS A 154 -25.70 25.01 9.83
N ILE A 155 -26.11 26.06 9.10
CA ILE A 155 -25.54 26.41 7.80
C ILE A 155 -24.06 26.77 7.97
N LEU A 156 -23.70 27.60 8.95
CA LEU A 156 -22.32 27.99 9.19
C LEU A 156 -21.45 26.78 9.59
N LYS A 157 -21.91 25.95 10.53
CA LYS A 157 -21.16 24.76 10.98
C LYS A 157 -21.00 23.73 9.86
N LYS A 158 -22.07 23.42 9.12
CA LYS A 158 -22.01 22.44 8.01
C LYS A 158 -21.23 23.00 6.83
N GLY A 159 -21.40 24.28 6.50
CA GLY A 159 -20.63 24.97 5.46
C GLY A 159 -19.14 24.97 5.79
N ALA A 160 -18.76 25.41 6.99
CA ALA A 160 -17.37 25.41 7.45
C ALA A 160 -16.76 24.00 7.41
N LYS A 161 -17.50 22.97 7.85
CA LYS A 161 -17.03 21.59 7.74
C LYS A 161 -16.79 21.19 6.29
N THR A 162 -17.75 21.43 5.40
CA THR A 162 -17.62 21.07 3.98
C THR A 162 -16.44 21.79 3.33
N THR A 163 -16.25 23.09 3.60
CA THR A 163 -15.10 23.86 3.11
C THR A 163 -13.79 23.27 3.59
N VAL A 164 -13.65 22.99 4.89
CA VAL A 164 -12.41 22.40 5.43
C VAL A 164 -12.17 21.00 4.86
N PHE A 165 -13.21 20.19 4.69
CA PHE A 165 -13.10 18.85 4.09
C PHE A 165 -12.65 18.93 2.64
N LEU A 166 -13.19 19.87 1.85
CA LEU A 166 -12.75 20.09 0.47
C LEU A 166 -11.29 20.53 0.40
N LEU A 167 -10.86 21.45 1.26
CA LEU A 167 -9.47 21.90 1.31
C LEU A 167 -8.51 20.77 1.67
N ILE A 168 -8.86 19.94 2.66
CA ILE A 168 -8.04 18.78 3.05
C ILE A 168 -7.99 17.75 1.92
N SER A 169 -9.13 17.43 1.31
CA SER A 169 -9.18 16.51 0.16
C SER A 169 -8.36 17.02 -1.03
N PHE A 170 -8.33 18.33 -1.26
CA PHE A 170 -7.52 18.95 -2.29
C PHE A 170 -6.02 18.79 -2.02
N VAL A 171 -5.57 19.00 -0.77
CA VAL A 171 -4.17 18.79 -0.37
C VAL A 171 -3.76 17.31 -0.52
N ILE A 172 -4.65 16.38 -0.12
CA ILE A 172 -4.43 14.95 -0.28
C ILE A 172 -4.29 14.60 -1.77
N ALA A 173 -5.24 15.06 -2.60
CA ALA A 173 -5.20 14.80 -4.04
C ALA A 173 -3.91 15.29 -4.70
N ASN A 174 -3.44 16.50 -4.36
CA ASN A 174 -2.16 17.03 -4.84
C ASN A 174 -0.96 16.17 -4.39
N THR A 175 -0.97 15.69 -3.15
CA THR A 175 0.11 14.84 -2.63
C THR A 175 0.16 13.50 -3.35
N PHE A 176 -1.00 12.87 -3.58
CA PHE A 176 -1.07 11.63 -4.37
C PHE A 176 -0.65 11.85 -5.83
N LEU A 177 -0.98 13.00 -6.42
CA LEU A 177 -0.51 13.35 -7.75
C LEU A 177 1.02 13.50 -7.77
N ALA A 178 1.63 14.08 -6.74
CA ALA A 178 3.10 14.16 -6.61
C ALA A 178 3.77 12.78 -6.62
N TYR A 179 3.13 11.75 -6.06
CA TYR A 179 3.63 10.37 -6.11
C TYR A 179 3.48 9.69 -7.49
N ILE A 180 2.59 10.20 -8.36
CA ILE A 180 2.37 9.64 -9.70
C ILE A 180 3.27 10.31 -10.72
N ILE A 181 3.26 11.65 -10.78
CA ILE A 181 3.99 12.43 -11.81
C ILE A 181 5.31 13.01 -11.32
N GLY A 182 5.60 12.93 -10.02
CA GLY A 182 6.77 13.57 -9.41
C GLY A 182 6.51 15.00 -8.95
N ILE A 183 7.31 15.45 -7.97
CA ILE A 183 7.14 16.78 -7.35
C ILE A 183 7.50 17.93 -8.30
N ASP A 184 8.48 17.74 -9.18
CA ASP A 184 8.95 18.79 -10.09
C ASP A 184 7.91 19.06 -11.18
N ALA A 185 7.31 18.01 -11.74
CA ALA A 185 6.21 18.12 -12.68
C ALA A 185 4.97 18.74 -12.02
N LEU A 186 4.64 18.33 -10.79
CA LEU A 186 3.53 18.94 -10.05
C LEU A 186 3.76 20.43 -9.80
N LYS A 187 4.97 20.84 -9.39
CA LYS A 187 5.31 22.25 -9.21
C LYS A 187 5.11 23.04 -10.50
N ALA A 188 5.60 22.52 -11.62
CA ALA A 188 5.41 23.16 -12.92
C ALA A 188 3.92 23.35 -13.26
N ILE A 189 3.09 22.31 -13.07
CA ILE A 189 1.64 22.37 -13.32
C ILE A 189 0.94 23.38 -12.40
N VAL A 190 1.35 23.46 -11.12
CA VAL A 190 0.75 24.38 -10.14
C VAL A 190 1.16 25.83 -10.39
N THR A 191 2.36 26.08 -10.92
CA THR A 191 2.86 27.44 -11.22
C THR A 191 2.49 27.95 -12.61
N ASP A 192 2.15 27.06 -13.54
CA ASP A 192 1.76 27.42 -14.91
C ASP A 192 0.26 27.78 -14.98
N ASN A 193 -0.17 28.36 -16.11
CA ASN A 193 -1.55 28.72 -16.34
C ASN A 193 -2.44 27.46 -16.39
N PRO A 194 -3.52 27.36 -15.59
CA PRO A 194 -4.42 26.19 -15.57
C PRO A 194 -5.01 25.83 -16.93
N VAL A 195 -5.13 26.79 -17.84
CA VAL A 195 -5.66 26.59 -19.20
C VAL A 195 -4.73 25.75 -20.08
N ASN A 196 -3.42 25.73 -19.79
CA ASN A 196 -2.44 24.91 -20.52
C ASN A 196 -2.45 23.44 -20.07
N HIS A 197 -3.02 23.16 -18.88
CA HIS A 197 -3.02 21.84 -18.24
C HIS A 197 -4.43 21.36 -17.89
N LEU A 198 -5.41 21.62 -18.76
CA LEU A 198 -6.82 21.29 -18.54
C LEU A 198 -7.05 19.81 -18.17
N GLY A 199 -6.26 18.89 -18.74
CA GLY A 199 -6.30 17.47 -18.39
C GLY A 199 -5.85 17.20 -16.95
N GLY A 200 -4.72 17.79 -16.52
CA GLY A 200 -4.21 17.67 -15.16
C GLY A 200 -5.13 18.33 -14.13
N PHE A 201 -5.68 19.50 -14.45
CA PHE A 201 -6.64 20.21 -13.61
C PHE A 201 -7.96 19.44 -13.46
N GLY A 202 -8.49 18.89 -14.56
CA GLY A 202 -9.69 18.05 -14.55
C GLY A 202 -9.50 16.78 -13.70
N ALA A 203 -8.35 16.11 -13.85
CA ALA A 203 -8.00 14.96 -13.03
C ALA A 203 -7.90 15.33 -11.54
N LEU A 204 -7.26 16.46 -11.20
CA LEU A 204 -7.13 16.94 -9.82
C LEU A 204 -8.50 17.22 -9.18
N LEU A 205 -9.41 17.89 -9.90
CA LEU A 205 -10.77 18.14 -9.42
C LEU A 205 -11.55 16.84 -9.23
N ALA A 206 -11.43 15.90 -10.17
CA ALA A 206 -12.06 14.58 -10.07
C ALA A 206 -11.55 13.81 -8.85
N PHE A 207 -10.23 13.71 -8.65
CA PHE A 207 -9.64 13.07 -7.48
C PHE A 207 -10.05 13.75 -6.18
N THR A 208 -10.04 15.09 -6.13
CA THR A 208 -10.50 15.87 -4.98
C THR A 208 -11.96 15.56 -4.64
N GLY A 209 -12.83 15.50 -5.66
CA GLY A 209 -14.24 15.16 -5.52
C GLY A 209 -14.45 13.75 -4.99
N VAL A 210 -13.70 12.77 -5.51
CA VAL A 210 -13.72 11.38 -5.03
C VAL A 210 -13.27 11.30 -3.58
N PHE A 211 -12.14 11.91 -3.20
CA PHE A 211 -11.66 11.92 -1.82
C PHE A 211 -12.66 12.59 -0.87
N TYR A 212 -13.23 13.72 -1.28
CA TYR A 212 -14.30 14.38 -0.53
C TYR A 212 -15.50 13.45 -0.33
N TRP A 213 -16.01 12.81 -1.39
CA TRP A 213 -17.13 11.88 -1.28
C TRP A 213 -16.81 10.68 -0.36
N VAL A 214 -15.62 10.12 -0.47
CA VAL A 214 -15.16 9.00 0.36
C VAL A 214 -15.11 9.38 1.84
N PHE A 215 -14.57 10.54 2.22
CA PHE A 215 -14.42 10.89 3.63
C PHE A 215 -15.60 11.66 4.24
N ALA A 216 -16.37 12.38 3.42
CA ALA A 216 -17.56 13.11 3.86
C ALA A 216 -18.78 12.19 3.94
N TYR A 217 -18.98 11.31 2.95
CA TYR A 217 -20.18 10.49 2.83
C TYR A 217 -19.90 9.00 3.07
N PHE A 218 -19.01 8.37 2.30
CA PHE A 218 -18.89 6.90 2.30
C PHE A 218 -18.26 6.31 3.58
N ARG A 219 -17.19 6.92 4.09
CA ARG A 219 -16.61 6.75 5.43
C ARG A 219 -16.31 5.29 5.81
N GLU A 220 -16.91 4.80 6.89
CA GLU A 220 -16.75 3.45 7.43
C GLU A 220 -17.23 2.36 6.46
N GLN A 221 -18.10 2.71 5.49
CA GLN A 221 -18.56 1.79 4.46
C GLN A 221 -17.41 1.33 3.54
N VAL A 222 -16.32 2.11 3.43
CA VAL A 222 -15.12 1.64 2.74
C VAL A 222 -14.63 0.35 3.40
N CYS A 223 -14.51 0.34 4.72
CA CYS A 223 -13.93 -0.78 5.45
C CYS A 223 -14.86 -1.99 5.52
N THR A 224 -16.18 -1.78 5.57
CA THR A 224 -17.17 -2.88 5.70
C THR A 224 -17.66 -3.43 4.36
N ILE A 225 -17.73 -2.60 3.31
CA ILE A 225 -18.32 -2.96 2.01
C ILE A 225 -17.29 -3.00 0.89
N ALA A 226 -16.49 -1.94 0.72
CA ALA A 226 -15.65 -1.79 -0.48
C ALA A 226 -14.24 -2.40 -0.35
N CYS A 227 -13.72 -2.57 0.87
CA CYS A 227 -12.33 -2.97 1.09
C CYS A 227 -12.14 -4.47 0.83
N PRO A 228 -11.45 -4.87 -0.26
CA PRO A 228 -11.23 -6.29 -0.54
C PRO A 228 -10.35 -6.93 0.52
N TYR A 229 -9.38 -6.18 1.06
CA TYR A 229 -8.51 -6.65 2.13
C TYR A 229 -9.29 -6.99 3.40
N GLY A 230 -10.19 -6.11 3.86
CA GLY A 230 -11.02 -6.38 5.03
C GLY A 230 -11.86 -7.66 4.89
N ARG A 231 -12.34 -7.95 3.68
CA ARG A 231 -13.09 -9.18 3.39
C ARG A 231 -12.20 -10.41 3.35
N LEU A 232 -11.05 -10.33 2.68
CA LEU A 232 -10.03 -11.40 2.66
C LEU A 232 -9.53 -11.74 4.06
N GLN A 233 -9.32 -10.74 4.92
CA GLN A 233 -8.94 -10.97 6.31
C GLN A 233 -10.00 -11.78 7.07
N GLY A 234 -11.28 -11.66 6.73
CA GLY A 234 -12.34 -12.49 7.33
C GLY A 234 -12.14 -13.99 7.15
N VAL A 235 -11.50 -14.42 6.06
CA VAL A 235 -11.20 -15.84 5.76
C VAL A 235 -9.85 -16.28 6.34
N MET A 236 -8.91 -15.35 6.49
CA MET A 236 -7.54 -15.64 6.98
C MET A 236 -7.43 -15.68 8.51
N LEU A 237 -8.35 -15.02 9.22
CA LEU A 237 -8.38 -14.99 10.67
C LEU A 237 -8.81 -16.35 11.22
N ASP A 238 -8.12 -16.82 12.25
CA ASP A 238 -8.47 -18.04 12.97
C ASP A 238 -8.67 -17.72 14.47
N LYS A 239 -9.19 -18.68 15.24
CA LYS A 239 -9.37 -18.58 16.70
C LYS A 239 -8.07 -18.29 17.47
N LYS A 240 -6.92 -18.48 16.83
CA LYS A 240 -5.57 -18.23 17.36
C LYS A 240 -5.02 -16.85 16.97
N SER A 241 -5.62 -16.18 15.99
CA SER A 241 -5.21 -14.84 15.58
C SER A 241 -5.52 -13.82 16.66
N MET A 242 -4.65 -12.82 16.82
CA MET A 242 -4.86 -11.75 17.79
C MET A 242 -6.06 -10.88 17.38
N ALA A 243 -7.00 -10.71 18.30
CA ALA A 243 -8.18 -9.87 18.14
C ALA A 243 -8.35 -8.98 19.37
N ILE A 244 -9.14 -7.91 19.23
CA ILE A 244 -9.65 -7.22 20.41
C ILE A 244 -10.88 -7.99 20.86
N ALA A 245 -10.80 -8.63 22.02
CA ALA A 245 -11.84 -9.50 22.53
C ALA A 245 -12.40 -8.96 23.85
N TYR A 246 -13.72 -9.11 24.02
CA TYR A 246 -14.38 -8.96 25.30
C TYR A 246 -14.27 -10.28 26.08
N ASP A 247 -13.77 -10.22 27.30
CA ASP A 247 -13.69 -11.36 28.19
C ASP A 247 -15.08 -11.70 28.76
N TYR A 248 -15.80 -12.54 28.04
CA TYR A 248 -17.14 -12.97 28.43
C TYR A 248 -17.12 -13.90 29.65
N VAL A 249 -16.02 -14.62 29.91
CA VAL A 249 -15.87 -15.49 31.09
C VAL A 249 -15.84 -14.66 32.37
N ARG A 250 -15.18 -13.50 32.34
CA ARG A 250 -15.12 -12.55 33.46
C ARG A 250 -16.31 -11.59 33.48
N GLY A 251 -16.79 -11.21 32.30
CA GLY A 251 -17.78 -10.14 32.13
C GLY A 251 -19.22 -10.56 32.34
N GLU A 252 -19.56 -11.83 32.08
CA GLU A 252 -20.94 -12.34 32.12
C GLU A 252 -21.24 -13.14 33.40
N PRO A 253 -22.50 -13.12 33.92
CA PRO A 253 -23.63 -12.36 33.42
C PRO A 253 -23.48 -10.86 33.71
N ARG A 254 -23.62 -10.02 32.66
CA ARG A 254 -23.54 -8.56 32.78
C ARG A 254 -24.78 -7.98 33.46
N GLY A 255 -24.62 -6.83 34.11
CA GLY A 255 -25.79 -6.07 34.57
C GLY A 255 -25.46 -4.74 35.22
N LYS A 256 -26.49 -3.92 35.39
CA LYS A 256 -26.33 -2.51 35.77
C LYS A 256 -25.84 -2.37 37.20
N LEU A 257 -24.85 -1.50 37.41
CA LEU A 257 -24.35 -1.17 38.74
C LEU A 257 -25.43 -0.41 39.53
N ARG A 258 -25.86 -0.97 40.66
CA ARG A 258 -26.78 -0.32 41.62
C ARG A 258 -26.03 -0.05 42.93
N LYS A 259 -26.10 1.18 43.44
CA LYS A 259 -25.48 1.55 44.72
C LYS A 259 -26.17 0.78 45.86
N GLY A 260 -25.39 0.19 46.77
CA GLY A 260 -25.91 -0.49 47.96
C GLY A 260 -26.33 -1.96 47.79
N GLN A 261 -26.16 -2.56 46.60
CA GLN A 261 -26.38 -4.00 46.41
C GLN A 261 -25.04 -4.76 46.32
N GLN A 262 -24.95 -5.90 47.01
CA GLN A 262 -23.84 -6.82 46.87
C GLN A 262 -23.91 -7.49 45.49
N ARG A 263 -22.90 -7.27 44.66
CA ARG A 263 -22.91 -7.70 43.26
C ARG A 263 -22.49 -9.16 43.12
N THR A 264 -23.38 -9.98 42.58
CA THR A 264 -23.15 -11.39 42.21
C THR A 264 -22.92 -11.59 40.71
N GLN A 265 -23.04 -10.52 39.92
CA GLN A 265 -22.87 -10.49 38.46
C GLN A 265 -21.41 -10.33 38.04
N GLY A 266 -21.10 -10.66 36.78
CA GLY A 266 -19.76 -10.49 36.19
C GLY A 266 -19.33 -9.02 36.15
N ASP A 267 -18.07 -8.75 35.78
CA ASP A 267 -17.47 -7.41 35.92
C ASP A 267 -18.06 -6.37 34.95
N CYS A 268 -18.73 -6.79 33.86
CA CYS A 268 -19.36 -5.89 32.89
C CYS A 268 -20.62 -5.22 33.47
N ILE A 269 -20.62 -3.87 33.53
CA ILE A 269 -21.73 -3.08 34.07
C ILE A 269 -22.81 -2.66 33.05
N ASP A 270 -22.75 -3.18 31.82
CA ASP A 270 -23.68 -2.84 30.73
C ASP A 270 -23.81 -1.32 30.45
N CYS A 271 -22.69 -0.58 30.52
CA CYS A 271 -22.68 0.89 30.34
C CYS A 271 -22.69 1.35 28.87
N ASN A 272 -22.52 0.44 27.90
CA ASN A 272 -22.43 0.70 26.46
C ASN A 272 -21.35 1.71 26.02
N GLN A 273 -20.39 2.07 26.87
CA GLN A 273 -19.32 3.01 26.49
C GLN A 273 -18.43 2.45 25.39
N CYS A 274 -18.15 1.14 25.39
CA CYS A 274 -17.37 0.47 24.33
C CYS A 274 -18.04 0.58 22.95
N VAL A 275 -19.38 0.51 22.89
CA VAL A 275 -20.17 0.65 21.65
C VAL A 275 -20.19 2.10 21.18
N GLN A 276 -20.36 3.05 22.11
CA GLN A 276 -20.41 4.49 21.79
C GLN A 276 -19.11 5.04 21.21
N VAL A 277 -17.95 4.52 21.61
CA VAL A 277 -16.64 4.94 21.07
C VAL A 277 -16.25 4.19 19.79
N CYS A 278 -17.00 3.17 19.41
CA CYS A 278 -16.64 2.30 18.30
C CYS A 278 -16.85 3.02 16.96
N PRO A 279 -15.80 3.18 16.13
CA PRO A 279 -15.91 3.91 14.87
C PRO A 279 -16.78 3.22 13.83
N THR A 280 -16.97 1.90 13.95
CA THR A 280 -17.82 1.08 13.08
C THR A 280 -19.16 0.71 13.73
N GLY A 281 -19.44 1.21 14.94
CA GLY A 281 -20.73 1.04 15.61
C GLY A 281 -21.04 -0.38 16.12
N ILE A 282 -20.07 -1.28 16.13
CA ILE A 282 -20.28 -2.66 16.62
C ILE A 282 -20.38 -2.76 18.14
N ASP A 283 -21.12 -3.77 18.59
CA ASP A 283 -21.07 -4.25 19.96
C ASP A 283 -20.09 -5.42 20.10
N ILE A 284 -18.93 -5.12 20.67
CA ILE A 284 -17.82 -6.06 20.89
C ILE A 284 -18.17 -7.21 21.84
N ARG A 285 -19.29 -7.13 22.56
CA ARG A 285 -19.74 -8.19 23.48
C ARG A 285 -20.42 -9.34 22.76
N ASN A 286 -20.80 -9.15 21.50
CA ASN A 286 -21.48 -10.17 20.69
C ASN A 286 -20.50 -11.13 19.98
N GLY A 287 -19.21 -11.11 20.34
CA GLY A 287 -18.19 -12.00 19.79
C GLY A 287 -16.87 -11.28 19.52
N ALA A 288 -15.76 -12.00 19.63
CA ALA A 288 -14.42 -11.43 19.49
C ALA A 288 -14.00 -11.20 18.02
N GLN A 289 -14.52 -11.97 17.06
CA GLN A 289 -14.15 -11.89 15.64
C GLN A 289 -15.29 -11.35 14.76
N GLN A 290 -15.68 -10.10 15.01
CA GLN A 290 -16.62 -9.38 14.13
C GLN A 290 -15.91 -8.83 12.90
N LEU A 291 -16.48 -9.05 11.71
CA LEU A 291 -15.91 -8.62 10.43
C LEU A 291 -15.84 -7.09 10.27
N GLU A 292 -16.56 -6.31 11.07
CA GLU A 292 -16.50 -4.85 11.04
C GLU A 292 -15.51 -4.28 12.06
N CYS A 293 -14.95 -5.11 12.95
CA CYS A 293 -13.93 -4.67 13.89
C CYS A 293 -12.65 -4.33 13.12
N ILE A 294 -12.06 -3.18 13.42
CA ILE A 294 -10.79 -2.72 12.83
C ILE A 294 -9.63 -2.75 13.83
N ASN A 295 -9.79 -3.38 15.00
CA ASN A 295 -8.76 -3.46 16.05
C ASN A 295 -8.15 -2.09 16.45
N CYS A 296 -8.94 -1.02 16.50
CA CYS A 296 -8.46 0.35 16.77
C CYS A 296 -8.23 0.69 18.25
N THR A 297 -8.53 -0.22 19.19
CA THR A 297 -8.36 -0.10 20.66
C THR A 297 -9.20 0.95 21.40
N ALA A 298 -10.05 1.71 20.70
CA ALA A 298 -10.89 2.72 21.34
C ALA A 298 -11.79 2.14 22.46
N CYS A 299 -12.34 0.94 22.23
CA CYS A 299 -13.17 0.24 23.22
C CYS A 299 -12.39 -0.22 24.46
N ILE A 300 -11.11 -0.57 24.33
CA ILE A 300 -10.23 -0.95 25.45
C ILE A 300 -10.04 0.25 26.38
N ASP A 301 -9.63 1.39 25.83
CA ASP A 301 -9.42 2.62 26.60
C ASP A 301 -10.71 3.06 27.32
N ALA A 302 -11.85 3.03 26.62
CA ALA A 302 -13.14 3.40 27.20
C ALA A 302 -13.59 2.44 28.31
N CYS A 303 -13.38 1.13 28.14
CA CYS A 303 -13.73 0.14 29.15
C CYS A 303 -12.82 0.23 30.37
N ASN A 304 -11.50 0.38 30.18
CA ASN A 304 -10.54 0.53 31.28
C ASN A 304 -10.81 1.80 32.10
N ASN A 305 -11.24 2.90 31.46
CA ASN A 305 -11.69 4.09 32.20
C ASN A 305 -12.87 3.77 33.14
N ILE A 306 -13.85 2.99 32.68
CA ILE A 306 -14.98 2.55 33.50
C ILE A 306 -14.51 1.61 34.62
N MET A 307 -13.66 0.62 34.32
CA MET A 307 -13.12 -0.32 35.30
C MET A 307 -12.37 0.39 36.42
N ARG A 308 -11.55 1.40 36.10
CA ARG A 308 -10.88 2.26 37.08
C ARG A 308 -11.86 3.01 37.98
N MET A 309 -12.94 3.58 37.41
CA MET A 309 -13.95 4.32 38.19
C MET A 309 -14.74 3.43 39.15
N ILE A 310 -14.87 2.13 38.85
CA ILE A 310 -15.55 1.15 39.72
C ILE A 310 -14.57 0.30 40.53
N GLU A 311 -13.28 0.65 40.53
CA GLU A 311 -12.20 -0.04 41.26
C GLU A 311 -12.10 -1.55 40.94
N LYS A 312 -12.35 -1.92 39.68
CA LYS A 312 -12.19 -3.28 39.16
C LYS A 312 -10.91 -3.41 38.33
N PRO A 313 -10.33 -4.62 38.20
CA PRO A 313 -9.13 -4.82 37.40
C PRO A 313 -9.37 -4.39 35.95
N GLU A 314 -8.36 -3.78 35.32
CA GLU A 314 -8.42 -3.43 33.90
C GLU A 314 -8.45 -4.68 33.00
N GLY A 315 -8.67 -4.50 31.69
CA GLY A 315 -8.53 -5.59 30.71
C GLY A 315 -9.76 -6.49 30.55
N LEU A 316 -10.96 -5.99 30.86
CA LEU A 316 -12.21 -6.66 30.49
C LEU A 316 -12.39 -6.73 28.96
N ILE A 317 -11.86 -5.73 28.25
CA ILE A 317 -11.61 -5.80 26.81
C ILE A 317 -10.10 -5.69 26.62
N ARG A 318 -9.48 -6.62 25.90
CA ARG A 318 -8.03 -6.68 25.71
C ARG A 318 -7.66 -7.30 24.37
N TYR A 319 -6.39 -7.19 23.98
CA TYR A 319 -5.84 -8.01 22.92
C TYR A 319 -5.69 -9.44 23.42
N ASP A 320 -6.37 -10.37 22.76
CA ASP A 320 -6.33 -11.80 23.06
C ASP A 320 -6.74 -12.59 21.81
N SER A 321 -6.70 -13.91 21.89
CA SER A 321 -7.30 -14.79 20.88
C SER A 321 -8.64 -15.36 21.39
N GLU A 322 -9.49 -15.87 20.49
CA GLU A 322 -10.74 -16.54 20.94
C GLU A 322 -10.42 -17.74 21.84
N GLU A 323 -9.38 -18.50 21.48
CA GLU A 323 -8.88 -19.62 22.28
C GLU A 323 -8.37 -19.15 23.65
N GLY A 324 -7.74 -17.96 23.70
CA GLY A 324 -7.24 -17.39 24.95
C GLY A 324 -8.35 -16.98 25.91
N ILE A 325 -9.44 -16.40 25.41
CA ILE A 325 -10.62 -16.07 26.25
C ILE A 325 -11.38 -17.34 26.66
N ALA A 326 -11.63 -18.25 25.71
CA ALA A 326 -12.48 -19.43 25.96
C ALA A 326 -11.82 -20.48 26.87
N GLU A 327 -10.53 -20.72 26.66
CA GLU A 327 -9.77 -21.81 27.28
C GLU A 327 -8.71 -21.33 28.28
N GLY A 328 -8.45 -20.03 28.36
CA GLY A 328 -7.40 -19.47 29.23
C GLY A 328 -5.97 -19.77 28.75
N LYS A 329 -5.81 -20.25 27.51
CA LYS A 329 -4.50 -20.51 26.92
C LYS A 329 -3.82 -19.20 26.57
N LYS A 330 -2.52 -19.07 26.89
CA LYS A 330 -1.75 -17.90 26.47
C LYS A 330 -1.62 -17.89 24.94
N TRP A 331 -1.73 -16.70 24.35
CA TRP A 331 -1.50 -16.52 22.91
C TRP A 331 -0.09 -16.98 22.51
N MET A 332 -0.02 -17.82 21.46
CA MET A 332 1.23 -18.36 20.92
C MET A 332 1.47 -17.83 19.51
N LEU A 333 2.64 -17.22 19.29
CA LEU A 333 3.04 -16.66 18.00
C LEU A 333 3.36 -17.77 16.98
N PHE A 334 3.94 -18.89 17.41
CA PHE A 334 4.42 -19.97 16.54
C PHE A 334 3.35 -21.02 16.26
N THR A 335 2.40 -20.71 15.38
CA THR A 335 1.46 -21.71 14.85
C THR A 335 1.99 -22.33 13.54
N PRO A 336 1.58 -23.56 13.17
CA PRO A 336 2.02 -24.19 11.92
C PRO A 336 1.79 -23.31 10.67
N ARG A 337 0.69 -22.56 10.63
CA ARG A 337 0.38 -21.60 9.55
C ARG A 337 1.35 -20.42 9.53
N VAL A 338 1.69 -19.87 10.70
CA VAL A 338 2.67 -18.76 10.81
C VAL A 338 4.04 -19.24 10.35
N MET A 339 4.44 -20.46 10.73
CA MET A 339 5.71 -21.06 10.30
C MET A 339 5.75 -21.28 8.78
N SER A 340 4.69 -21.82 8.17
CA SER A 340 4.67 -22.05 6.72
C SER A 340 4.74 -20.74 5.92
N TYR A 341 3.97 -19.72 6.30
CA TYR A 341 4.04 -18.41 5.64
C TYR A 341 5.38 -17.70 5.88
N SER A 342 5.96 -17.84 7.07
CA SER A 342 7.28 -17.28 7.37
C SER A 342 8.37 -17.94 6.52
N ALA A 343 8.34 -19.26 6.34
CA ALA A 343 9.29 -19.97 5.49
C ALA A 343 9.19 -19.52 4.02
N ILE A 344 7.97 -19.40 3.48
CA ILE A 344 7.74 -18.90 2.12
C ILE A 344 8.23 -17.45 1.98
N LEU A 345 7.94 -16.59 2.97
CA LEU A 345 8.38 -15.21 2.96
C LEU A 345 9.91 -15.10 2.94
N VAL A 346 10.61 -15.88 3.79
CA VAL A 346 12.07 -15.90 3.82
C VAL A 346 12.64 -16.34 2.47
N LEU A 347 12.05 -17.36 1.83
CA LEU A 347 12.47 -17.80 0.50
C LEU A 347 12.28 -16.69 -0.56
N LEU A 348 11.13 -16.01 -0.56
CA LEU A 348 10.86 -14.93 -1.51
C LEU A 348 11.79 -13.72 -1.28
N VAL A 349 12.02 -13.33 -0.03
CA VAL A 349 12.93 -12.22 0.32
C VAL A 349 14.38 -12.58 -0.05
N ALA A 350 14.81 -13.82 0.18
CA ALA A 350 16.13 -14.27 -0.22
C ALA A 350 16.29 -14.23 -1.75
N ALA A 351 15.33 -14.77 -2.51
CA ALA A 351 15.34 -14.72 -3.96
C ALA A 351 15.34 -13.28 -4.49
N LEU A 352 14.53 -12.39 -3.92
CA LEU A 352 14.48 -10.98 -4.29
C LEU A 352 15.80 -10.26 -3.99
N SER A 353 16.40 -10.52 -2.82
CA SER A 353 17.66 -9.92 -2.42
C SER A 353 18.80 -10.35 -3.34
N THR A 354 18.88 -11.63 -3.68
CA THR A 354 19.85 -12.14 -4.65
C THR A 354 19.67 -11.48 -6.01
N LEU A 355 18.44 -11.40 -6.52
CA LEU A 355 18.13 -10.81 -7.82
C LEU A 355 18.47 -9.32 -7.91
N LEU A 356 18.28 -8.58 -6.81
CA LEU A 356 18.66 -7.18 -6.70
C LEU A 356 20.19 -6.99 -6.64
N LEU A 357 20.92 -7.89 -5.97
CA LEU A 357 22.37 -7.82 -5.86
C LEU A 357 23.09 -8.25 -7.15
N THR A 358 22.48 -9.12 -7.95
CA THR A 358 23.01 -9.58 -9.24
C THR A 358 22.43 -8.80 -10.43
N ARG A 359 21.79 -7.66 -10.18
CA ARG A 359 21.17 -6.85 -11.24
C ARG A 359 22.23 -6.03 -11.96
N ASP A 360 22.29 -6.17 -13.28
CA ASP A 360 23.19 -5.38 -14.12
C ASP A 360 22.76 -3.91 -14.21
N ASP A 361 23.73 -3.00 -14.24
CA ASP A 361 23.53 -1.54 -14.26
C ASP A 361 23.09 -0.98 -15.63
N ALA A 362 23.36 -1.73 -16.70
CA ALA A 362 22.90 -1.39 -18.04
C ALA A 362 22.67 -2.66 -18.86
N GLU A 363 21.63 -2.63 -19.70
CA GLU A 363 21.20 -3.77 -20.49
C GLU A 363 21.16 -3.36 -21.96
N ALA A 364 21.83 -4.13 -22.82
CA ALA A 364 21.82 -3.92 -24.26
C ALA A 364 21.04 -5.03 -24.95
N THR A 365 20.25 -4.62 -25.94
CA THR A 365 19.54 -5.52 -26.84
C THR A 365 19.93 -5.23 -28.27
N ILE A 366 20.60 -6.20 -28.90
CA ILE A 366 21.11 -6.17 -30.26
C ILE A 366 20.28 -7.14 -31.09
N LEU A 367 19.52 -6.58 -32.02
CA LEU A 367 18.66 -7.34 -32.92
C LEU A 367 19.07 -7.05 -34.36
N ARG A 368 19.12 -8.08 -35.19
CA ARG A 368 19.33 -7.88 -36.63
C ARG A 368 18.13 -7.14 -37.21
N THR A 369 18.36 -6.18 -38.10
CA THR A 369 17.27 -5.46 -38.73
C THR A 369 16.40 -6.43 -39.55
N PRO A 370 15.09 -6.54 -39.27
CA PRO A 370 14.20 -7.44 -39.99
C PRO A 370 14.16 -7.12 -41.50
N GLY A 371 14.10 -8.14 -42.35
CA GLY A 371 13.98 -7.99 -43.80
C GLY A 371 15.27 -7.62 -44.54
N GLN A 372 16.36 -7.27 -43.85
CA GLN A 372 17.66 -7.02 -44.46
C GLN A 372 18.45 -8.33 -44.67
N LEU A 373 18.93 -8.53 -45.91
CA LEU A 373 19.90 -9.56 -46.27
C LEU A 373 21.33 -9.03 -46.06
N TYR A 374 22.31 -9.93 -46.15
CA TYR A 374 23.71 -9.57 -46.13
C TYR A 374 24.07 -8.73 -47.37
N GLN A 375 24.93 -7.73 -47.21
CA GLN A 375 25.46 -6.92 -48.31
C GLN A 375 26.92 -7.30 -48.56
N LYS A 376 27.34 -7.35 -49.82
CA LYS A 376 28.75 -7.57 -50.20
C LYS A 376 29.39 -6.22 -50.46
N THR A 377 30.52 -5.95 -49.81
CA THR A 377 31.34 -4.77 -50.10
C THR A 377 32.29 -5.06 -51.27
N GLU A 378 32.71 -4.02 -51.98
CA GLU A 378 33.75 -4.10 -53.03
C GLU A 378 35.07 -4.70 -52.51
N ALA A 379 35.36 -4.53 -51.21
CA ALA A 379 36.52 -5.11 -50.52
C ALA A 379 36.38 -6.62 -50.16
N GLY A 380 35.32 -7.30 -50.58
CA GLY A 380 35.11 -8.73 -50.31
C GLY A 380 34.64 -9.07 -48.89
N THR A 381 34.35 -8.06 -48.06
CA THR A 381 33.73 -8.21 -46.73
C THR A 381 32.21 -8.34 -46.85
N ILE A 382 31.61 -9.08 -45.91
CA ILE A 382 30.15 -9.18 -45.79
C ILE A 382 29.70 -8.19 -44.73
N LYS A 383 28.64 -7.42 -44.99
CA LYS A 383 28.02 -6.48 -44.05
C LYS A 383 26.63 -6.94 -43.65
N ASN A 384 26.32 -6.86 -42.37
CA ASN A 384 24.96 -7.04 -41.84
C ASN A 384 24.57 -5.79 -41.03
N LEU A 385 23.29 -5.44 -41.08
CA LEU A 385 22.72 -4.32 -40.35
C LEU A 385 22.07 -4.81 -39.05
N TYR A 386 22.38 -4.12 -37.95
CA TYR A 386 21.85 -4.41 -36.63
C TYR A 386 21.31 -3.14 -35.99
N ASN A 387 20.24 -3.31 -35.22
CA ASN A 387 19.69 -2.30 -34.34
C ASN A 387 20.16 -2.62 -32.92
N ILE A 388 20.62 -1.61 -32.19
CA ILE A 388 20.93 -1.70 -30.77
C ILE A 388 19.98 -0.79 -30.00
N SER A 389 19.44 -1.31 -28.90
CA SER A 389 18.74 -0.53 -27.88
C SER A 389 19.45 -0.80 -26.56
N VAL A 390 20.04 0.24 -25.96
CA VAL A 390 20.72 0.15 -24.66
C VAL A 390 19.95 0.97 -23.66
N ILE A 391 19.73 0.40 -22.48
CA ILE A 391 18.96 1.02 -21.40
C ILE A 391 19.89 1.29 -20.23
N ASN A 392 19.92 2.56 -19.81
CA ASN A 392 20.66 2.98 -18.63
C ASN A 392 19.80 2.81 -17.38
N LYS A 393 20.26 2.00 -16.43
CA LYS A 393 19.62 1.88 -15.12
C LYS A 393 20.29 2.77 -14.07
N THR A 394 21.34 3.52 -14.46
CA THR A 394 22.09 4.43 -13.59
C THR A 394 21.75 5.90 -13.82
N ASN A 395 22.29 6.76 -12.94
CA ASN A 395 22.07 8.20 -12.96
C ASN A 395 23.19 8.99 -13.66
N ALA A 396 24.11 8.29 -14.34
CA ALA A 396 25.22 8.91 -15.07
C ALA A 396 25.06 8.67 -16.57
N GLU A 397 25.45 9.64 -17.38
CA GLU A 397 25.56 9.45 -18.83
C GLU A 397 26.76 8.56 -19.15
N MET A 398 26.59 7.64 -20.11
CA MET A 398 27.62 6.67 -20.48
C MET A 398 27.85 6.69 -21.99
N PRO A 399 28.99 7.19 -22.49
CA PRO A 399 29.36 7.02 -23.90
C PRO A 399 29.68 5.55 -24.20
N LEU A 400 28.93 4.93 -25.12
CA LEU A 400 29.07 3.52 -25.43
C LEU A 400 29.98 3.28 -26.63
N THR A 401 30.77 2.21 -26.55
CA THR A 401 31.55 1.70 -27.67
C THR A 401 31.21 0.23 -27.92
N LEU A 402 31.11 -0.16 -29.18
CA LEU A 402 30.80 -1.53 -29.58
C LEU A 402 32.06 -2.21 -30.09
N LYS A 403 32.34 -3.42 -29.60
CA LYS A 403 33.48 -4.23 -30.05
C LYS A 403 33.03 -5.64 -30.40
N LEU A 404 33.55 -6.19 -31.49
CA LEU A 404 33.36 -7.59 -31.82
C LEU A 404 34.29 -8.44 -30.95
N LEU A 405 33.75 -9.46 -30.27
CA LEU A 405 34.54 -10.35 -29.40
C LEU A 405 34.92 -11.65 -30.10
N SER A 406 34.07 -12.14 -31.00
CA SER A 406 34.20 -13.49 -31.57
C SER A 406 35.15 -13.60 -32.76
N GLN A 407 35.32 -12.53 -33.55
CA GLN A 407 36.02 -12.56 -34.85
C GLN A 407 36.71 -11.21 -35.13
N GLU A 408 37.67 -11.18 -36.04
CA GLU A 408 38.28 -9.93 -36.48
C GLU A 408 37.37 -9.26 -37.52
N GLY A 409 36.75 -8.15 -37.13
CA GLY A 409 35.83 -7.40 -37.96
C GLY A 409 35.68 -5.96 -37.50
N ALA A 410 35.07 -5.14 -38.33
CA ALA A 410 34.82 -3.74 -38.03
C ALA A 410 33.35 -3.52 -37.70
N ILE A 411 33.07 -2.80 -36.61
CA ILE A 411 31.74 -2.26 -36.31
C ILE A 411 31.73 -0.79 -36.71
N LYS A 412 30.76 -0.38 -37.51
CA LYS A 412 30.52 1.02 -37.87
C LYS A 412 29.13 1.43 -37.43
N VAL A 413 29.06 2.29 -36.42
CA VAL A 413 27.81 2.91 -35.97
C VAL A 413 27.37 3.94 -37.03
N ILE A 414 26.07 3.97 -37.33
CA ILE A 414 25.47 4.89 -38.30
C ILE A 414 24.89 6.07 -37.52
N GLY A 415 25.30 7.29 -37.87
CA GLY A 415 24.82 8.52 -37.24
C GLY A 415 25.80 9.07 -36.20
N ASN A 416 25.27 9.65 -35.13
CA ASN A 416 26.06 10.22 -34.03
C ASN A 416 26.57 9.13 -33.07
N ASP A 417 27.57 9.48 -32.26
CA ASP A 417 28.07 8.61 -31.20
C ASP A 417 26.94 8.14 -30.27
N LEU A 418 26.99 6.87 -29.88
CA LEU A 418 25.97 6.23 -29.04
C LEU A 418 26.13 6.69 -27.58
N ILE A 419 25.63 7.88 -27.27
CA ILE A 419 25.63 8.42 -25.90
C ILE A 419 24.39 7.93 -25.20
N LEU A 420 24.59 7.17 -24.12
CA LEU A 420 23.50 6.65 -23.31
C LEU A 420 23.14 7.67 -22.22
N PRO A 421 21.98 8.37 -22.32
CA PRO A 421 21.58 9.34 -21.32
C PRO A 421 21.32 8.66 -19.96
N ALA A 422 21.50 9.41 -18.87
CA ALA A 422 21.13 8.96 -17.54
C ALA A 422 19.65 8.54 -17.52
N GLN A 423 19.35 7.36 -16.97
CA GLN A 423 17.98 6.86 -16.85
C GLN A 423 17.18 6.87 -18.16
N GLY A 424 17.85 6.71 -19.30
CA GLY A 424 17.21 6.72 -20.61
C GLY A 424 17.60 5.53 -21.48
N ILE A 425 17.10 5.58 -22.72
CA ILE A 425 17.37 4.58 -23.74
C ILE A 425 18.17 5.27 -24.84
N ALA A 426 19.25 4.64 -25.28
CA ALA A 426 19.92 4.99 -26.53
C ALA A 426 19.61 3.93 -27.58
N GLU A 427 19.05 4.37 -28.69
CA GLU A 427 18.82 3.54 -29.86
C GLU A 427 19.82 3.92 -30.95
N GLY A 428 20.36 2.92 -31.62
CA GLY A 428 21.30 3.11 -32.70
C GLY A 428 21.21 2.00 -33.72
N VAL A 429 21.79 2.28 -34.88
CA VAL A 429 21.93 1.29 -35.95
C VAL A 429 23.40 1.18 -36.28
N PHE A 430 23.91 -0.03 -36.45
CA PHE A 430 25.31 -0.24 -36.79
C PHE A 430 25.47 -1.35 -37.82
N PHE A 431 26.52 -1.24 -38.61
CA PHE A 431 26.98 -2.30 -39.49
C PHE A 431 28.06 -3.12 -38.80
N THR A 432 27.98 -4.43 -38.99
CA THR A 432 29.08 -5.34 -38.68
C THR A 432 29.66 -5.83 -39.99
N GLU A 433 30.96 -5.61 -40.20
CA GLU A 433 31.71 -6.04 -41.37
C GLU A 433 32.67 -7.17 -40.98
N ILE A 434 32.51 -8.34 -41.61
CA ILE A 434 33.35 -9.51 -41.34
C ILE A 434 33.94 -10.04 -42.66
N PRO A 435 35.25 -10.37 -42.70
CA PRO A 435 35.86 -11.01 -43.86
C PRO A 435 35.19 -12.36 -44.18
N LYS A 436 34.93 -12.61 -45.47
CA LYS A 436 34.28 -13.87 -45.91
C LYS A 436 35.06 -15.13 -45.51
N SER A 437 36.38 -15.02 -45.34
CA SER A 437 37.27 -16.13 -44.94
C SER A 437 36.96 -16.70 -43.56
N GLN A 438 36.37 -15.91 -42.65
CA GLN A 438 36.07 -16.30 -41.27
C GLN A 438 34.64 -16.86 -41.09
N LEU A 439 33.82 -16.84 -42.15
CA LEU A 439 32.42 -17.23 -42.09
C LEU A 439 32.22 -18.69 -42.54
N HIS A 440 31.80 -19.53 -41.60
CA HIS A 440 31.55 -20.96 -41.82
C HIS A 440 30.06 -21.24 -41.97
N GLY A 441 29.51 -20.92 -43.14
CA GLY A 441 28.12 -21.22 -43.51
C GLY A 441 27.18 -20.03 -43.48
N MET A 442 25.92 -20.28 -43.88
CA MET A 442 24.92 -19.24 -44.15
C MET A 442 24.48 -18.45 -42.90
N ASN A 443 24.58 -19.06 -41.72
CA ASN A 443 24.35 -18.44 -40.41
C ASN A 443 25.58 -18.66 -39.51
N SER A 444 26.36 -17.61 -39.27
CA SER A 444 27.44 -17.62 -38.28
C SER A 444 26.95 -16.95 -36.99
N LYS A 445 27.38 -17.43 -35.82
CA LYS A 445 27.13 -16.72 -34.55
C LYS A 445 28.25 -15.72 -34.31
N ILE A 446 27.90 -14.51 -33.89
CA ILE A 446 28.85 -13.47 -33.50
C ILE A 446 28.52 -12.96 -32.10
N GLU A 447 29.55 -12.63 -31.33
CA GLU A 447 29.43 -12.00 -30.03
C GLU A 447 29.85 -10.53 -30.13
N ILE A 448 28.97 -9.64 -29.69
CA ILE A 448 29.21 -8.20 -29.64
C ILE A 448 29.24 -7.79 -28.17
N GLY A 449 30.35 -7.18 -27.75
CA GLY A 449 30.49 -6.56 -26.44
C GLY A 449 30.13 -5.09 -26.49
N VAL A 450 29.32 -4.64 -25.53
CA VAL A 450 28.99 -3.23 -25.30
C VAL A 450 29.85 -2.73 -24.16
N TYR A 451 30.65 -1.71 -24.42
CA TYR A 451 31.63 -1.17 -23.48
C TYR A 451 31.32 0.27 -23.13
N HIS A 452 31.59 0.64 -21.87
CA HIS A 452 31.72 2.03 -21.44
C HIS A 452 33.17 2.26 -21.00
N GLY A 453 33.92 3.05 -21.77
CA GLY A 453 35.37 3.13 -21.65
C GLY A 453 36.05 1.77 -21.86
N ASN A 454 36.61 1.19 -20.79
CA ASN A 454 37.24 -0.14 -20.80
C ASN A 454 36.41 -1.23 -20.10
N GLU A 455 35.27 -0.87 -19.50
CA GLU A 455 34.43 -1.80 -18.76
C GLU A 455 33.40 -2.43 -19.69
N LEU A 456 33.35 -3.77 -19.70
CA LEU A 456 32.36 -4.53 -20.45
C LEU A 456 31.03 -4.47 -19.67
N ILE A 457 30.06 -3.73 -20.20
CA ILE A 457 28.73 -3.65 -19.60
C ILE A 457 27.99 -4.97 -19.83
N THR A 458 27.93 -5.40 -21.08
CA THR A 458 27.21 -6.61 -21.45
C THR A 458 27.72 -7.17 -22.77
N LYS A 459 27.45 -8.45 -23.01
CA LYS A 459 27.76 -9.13 -24.26
C LYS A 459 26.51 -9.77 -24.82
N GLN A 460 26.37 -9.74 -26.14
CA GLN A 460 25.22 -10.31 -26.79
C GLN A 460 25.59 -11.15 -28.00
N GLU A 461 25.07 -12.37 -28.02
CA GLU A 461 25.15 -13.25 -29.17
C GLU A 461 24.08 -12.88 -30.20
N THR A 462 24.48 -12.73 -31.46
CA THR A 462 23.55 -12.54 -32.57
C THR A 462 23.95 -13.36 -33.81
N LYS A 463 23.01 -13.52 -34.73
CA LYS A 463 23.23 -14.26 -35.98
C LYS A 463 23.76 -13.31 -37.05
N PHE A 464 24.76 -13.77 -37.77
CA PHE A 464 25.37 -13.11 -38.92
C PHE A 464 25.07 -13.91 -40.18
N LEU A 465 24.42 -13.29 -41.16
CA LEU A 465 24.15 -13.93 -42.44
C LEU A 465 25.34 -13.79 -43.37
N ALA A 466 25.70 -14.91 -43.98
CA ALA A 466 26.70 -14.97 -45.03
C ALA A 466 26.12 -15.67 -46.27
N PRO A 467 26.71 -15.46 -47.46
CA PRO A 467 26.39 -16.29 -48.62
C PRO A 467 26.60 -17.77 -48.27
N ALA A 468 25.69 -18.63 -48.70
CA ALA A 468 25.94 -20.08 -48.67
C ALA A 468 27.24 -20.37 -49.45
N LYS A 469 28.06 -21.27 -48.90
CA LYS A 469 29.30 -21.70 -49.56
C LYS A 469 29.00 -22.50 -50.81
#